data_AF-A0A1L5KZQ8-F1
#
_entry.id   AF-A0A1L5KZQ8-F1
#
_cell.length_a   1.000
_cell.length_b   1.000
_cell.length_c   1.000
_cell.angle_alpha   90.00
_cell.angle_beta   90.00
_cell.angle_gamma   90.00
#
_symmetry.space_group_name_H-M   'P 1'
#
loop_
_entity.id
_entity.type
_entity.pdbx_description
1 polymer ?
#
loop_
_entity_poly.entity_id
_entity_poly.type
_entity_poly.pdbx_seq_one_letter_code
_entity_poly.pdbx_strand_id
1 'polypeptide(L)'
;FSYYDQMLDTAILLNVIPQRYARLSFDNQEDTLFAMARGYQGDKGDVTALPMKKWFTTNYHYLVPEVESAAEIKLNSTKPFDEFNEAKALGIDTKPVFIGPYTFLKLARTPEATELELDKGLVNAVAAVYAEVLAKFNELGAAWVQLDEPYLVLDKEPGDVELFKTLYTKILSAKGNVKVLLNTYFGHIADVYET
;
A
#
# COMPACT_ATOMS: atom_id res chain seq x y z
N PHE A 1 -2.03 9.92 -8.41
CA PHE A 1 -1.41 9.62 -9.73
C PHE A 1 -0.31 8.58 -9.53
N SER A 2 0.22 7.93 -10.58
CA SER A 2 1.41 7.07 -10.45
C SER A 2 2.27 7.15 -11.70
N TYR A 3 3.59 7.14 -11.52
CA TYR A 3 4.53 7.03 -12.64
C TYR A 3 4.63 5.62 -13.21
N TYR A 4 4.21 4.60 -12.45
CA TYR A 4 4.30 3.21 -12.90
C TYR A 4 3.14 2.35 -12.39
N ASP A 5 3.00 2.21 -11.07
CA ASP A 5 2.00 1.35 -10.47
C ASP A 5 1.62 1.82 -9.05
N GLN A 6 0.32 1.85 -8.75
CA GLN A 6 -0.21 2.26 -7.46
C GLN A 6 0.12 1.28 -6.31
N MET A 7 0.28 -0.01 -6.62
CA MET A 7 0.71 -0.99 -5.61
C MET A 7 2.18 -0.78 -5.25
N LEU A 8 3.04 -0.50 -6.24
CA LEU A 8 4.41 -0.06 -6.01
C LEU A 8 4.48 1.24 -5.19
N ASP A 9 3.67 2.25 -5.51
CA ASP A 9 3.60 3.49 -4.73
C ASP A 9 3.26 3.21 -3.26
N THR A 10 2.34 2.27 -3.02
CA THR A 10 1.97 1.85 -1.65
C THR A 10 3.10 1.10 -0.95
N ALA A 11 3.84 0.24 -1.67
CA ALA A 11 5.01 -0.44 -1.12
C ALA A 11 6.09 0.57 -0.67
N ILE A 12 6.38 1.57 -1.50
CA ILE A 12 7.35 2.64 -1.17
C ILE A 12 6.87 3.47 0.02
N LEU A 13 5.57 3.82 0.07
CA LEU A 13 4.96 4.51 1.21
C LEU A 13 5.18 3.77 2.53
N LEU A 14 5.10 2.45 2.51
CA LEU A 14 5.28 1.55 3.66
C LEU A 14 6.75 1.18 3.95
N ASN A 15 7.71 1.73 3.19
CA ASN A 15 9.12 1.32 3.22
C ASN A 15 9.34 -0.19 2.91
N VAL A 16 8.45 -0.78 2.12
CA VAL A 16 8.57 -2.15 1.60
C VAL A 16 9.46 -2.11 0.36
N ILE A 17 10.76 -1.89 0.59
CA ILE A 17 11.80 -1.77 -0.42
C ILE A 17 12.83 -2.87 -0.15
N PRO A 18 12.89 -3.92 -1.00
CA PRO A 18 13.87 -5.00 -0.82
C PRO A 18 15.32 -4.50 -0.77
N GLN A 19 16.15 -5.14 0.05
CA GLN A 19 17.54 -4.70 0.28
C GLN A 19 18.37 -4.60 -0.99
N ARG A 20 18.04 -5.42 -2.01
CA ARG A 20 18.72 -5.37 -3.31
C ARG A 20 18.56 -4.02 -4.02
N TYR A 21 17.46 -3.30 -3.80
CA TYR A 21 17.25 -1.94 -4.33
C TYR A 21 17.77 -0.89 -3.36
N ALA A 22 17.54 -1.08 -2.05
CA ALA A 22 17.99 -0.14 -1.03
C ALA A 22 19.51 0.10 -1.08
N ARG A 23 20.30 -0.97 -1.30
CA ARG A 23 21.76 -0.89 -1.41
C ARG A 23 22.26 -0.04 -2.58
N LEU A 24 21.45 0.17 -3.64
CA LEU A 24 21.83 1.01 -4.77
C LEU A 24 22.01 2.48 -4.36
N SER A 25 21.36 2.89 -3.26
CA SER A 25 21.53 4.20 -2.62
C SER A 25 21.45 5.34 -3.64
N PHE A 26 20.35 5.40 -4.39
CA PHE A 26 20.11 6.50 -5.32
C PHE A 26 19.88 7.81 -4.57
N ASP A 27 20.32 8.91 -5.17
CA ASP A 27 20.13 10.25 -4.60
C ASP A 27 18.67 10.71 -4.74
N ASN A 28 18.02 10.34 -5.85
CA ASN A 28 16.60 10.57 -6.08
C ASN A 28 15.79 9.32 -5.70
N GLN A 29 14.74 9.50 -4.90
CA GLN A 29 13.83 8.41 -4.52
C GLN A 29 13.09 7.81 -5.73
N GLU A 30 12.82 8.60 -6.78
CA GLU A 30 12.19 8.11 -8.01
C GLU A 30 13.07 7.09 -8.74
N ASP A 31 14.40 7.17 -8.62
CA ASP A 31 15.28 6.18 -9.21
C ASP A 31 15.11 4.81 -8.53
N THR A 32 14.88 4.80 -7.21
CA THR A 32 14.53 3.56 -6.48
C THR A 32 13.19 3.01 -6.97
N LEU A 33 12.18 3.86 -7.18
CA LEU A 33 10.89 3.46 -7.77
C LEU A 33 11.10 2.80 -9.13
N PHE A 34 11.87 3.42 -10.03
CA PHE A 34 12.12 2.86 -11.35
C PHE A 34 13.00 1.61 -11.31
N ALA A 35 13.97 1.51 -10.40
CA ALA A 35 14.76 0.30 -10.22
C ALA A 35 13.89 -0.88 -9.76
N MET A 36 12.93 -0.65 -8.85
CA MET A 36 11.95 -1.67 -8.47
C MET A 36 11.03 -2.04 -9.64
N ALA A 37 10.63 -1.07 -10.46
CA ALA A 37 9.66 -1.26 -11.53
C ALA A 37 10.20 -1.97 -12.77
N ARG A 38 11.44 -1.68 -13.17
CA ARG A 38 12.03 -2.15 -14.43
C ARG A 38 13.47 -2.68 -14.29
N GLY A 39 13.96 -2.85 -13.07
CA GLY A 39 15.33 -3.24 -12.80
C GLY A 39 16.30 -2.07 -12.99
N TYR A 40 17.57 -2.33 -12.70
CA TYR A 40 18.65 -1.37 -12.89
C TYR A 40 19.93 -2.09 -13.28
N GLN A 41 20.64 -1.55 -14.26
CA GLN A 41 21.98 -1.99 -14.67
C GLN A 41 22.84 -0.75 -14.88
N GLY A 42 23.90 -0.61 -14.09
CA GLY A 42 24.82 0.52 -14.18
C GLY A 42 25.86 0.54 -13.07
N ASP A 43 26.46 1.70 -12.84
CA ASP A 43 27.58 1.86 -11.90
C ASP A 43 27.23 1.50 -10.44
N LYS A 44 25.96 1.59 -10.07
CA LYS A 44 25.46 1.23 -8.73
C LYS A 44 25.15 -0.27 -8.58
N GLY A 45 25.23 -1.06 -9.65
CA GLY A 45 25.04 -2.51 -9.65
C GLY A 45 24.06 -3.02 -10.71
N ASP A 46 23.66 -4.28 -10.54
CA ASP A 46 22.68 -4.98 -11.39
C ASP A 46 21.60 -5.62 -10.50
N VAL A 47 20.34 -5.27 -10.75
CA VAL A 47 19.16 -5.85 -10.11
C VAL A 47 18.03 -6.02 -11.10
N THR A 48 17.32 -7.14 -10.97
CA THR A 48 16.09 -7.41 -11.71
C THR A 48 14.91 -6.65 -11.12
N ALA A 49 13.91 -6.33 -11.94
CA ALA A 49 12.64 -5.76 -11.51
C ALA A 49 11.86 -6.68 -10.55
N LEU A 50 10.88 -6.10 -9.85
CA LEU A 50 9.85 -6.87 -9.14
C LEU A 50 8.99 -7.68 -10.12
N PRO A 51 8.46 -8.84 -9.70
CA PRO A 51 7.58 -9.62 -10.54
C PRO A 51 6.25 -8.89 -10.76
N MET A 52 5.73 -8.99 -11.98
CA MET A 52 4.42 -8.45 -12.35
C MET A 52 3.35 -9.53 -12.30
N LYS A 53 2.17 -9.21 -11.77
CA LYS A 53 0.98 -10.08 -11.82
C LYS A 53 -0.22 -9.30 -12.34
N LYS A 54 -1.19 -10.01 -12.92
CA LYS A 54 -2.47 -9.40 -13.29
C LYS A 54 -3.16 -8.84 -12.05
N TRP A 55 -3.70 -7.64 -12.19
CA TRP A 55 -4.55 -7.02 -11.18
C TRP A 55 -5.95 -7.60 -11.30
N PHE A 56 -6.23 -8.61 -10.48
CA PHE A 56 -7.49 -9.37 -10.48
C PHE A 56 -7.86 -9.85 -11.89
N THR A 57 -9.11 -9.64 -12.32
CA THR A 57 -9.65 -10.06 -13.62
C THR A 57 -9.42 -9.02 -14.72
N THR A 58 -8.65 -7.96 -14.45
CA THR A 58 -8.38 -6.90 -15.43
C THR A 58 -7.21 -7.26 -16.36
N ASN A 59 -6.98 -6.43 -17.37
CA ASN A 59 -5.76 -6.47 -18.19
C ASN A 59 -4.63 -5.60 -17.62
N TYR A 60 -4.86 -4.90 -16.50
CA TYR A 60 -3.82 -4.16 -15.80
C TYR A 60 -2.90 -5.14 -15.04
N HIS A 61 -1.63 -4.78 -14.90
CA HIS A 61 -0.65 -5.56 -14.14
C HIS A 61 -0.06 -4.67 -13.06
N TYR A 62 0.10 -5.22 -11.87
CA TYR A 62 0.74 -4.55 -10.74
C TYR A 62 2.08 -5.21 -10.43
N LEU A 63 2.96 -4.47 -9.74
CA LEU A 63 4.22 -5.01 -9.25
C LEU A 63 3.98 -5.61 -7.86
N VAL A 64 4.31 -6.89 -7.70
CA VAL A 64 4.10 -7.62 -6.45
C VAL A 64 5.09 -7.10 -5.41
N PRO A 65 4.64 -6.52 -4.28
CA PRO A 65 5.54 -6.09 -3.22
C PRO A 65 6.20 -7.29 -2.56
N GLU A 66 7.48 -7.17 -2.25
CA GLU A 66 8.25 -8.16 -1.51
C GLU A 66 8.55 -7.64 -0.10
N VAL A 67 8.02 -8.31 0.92
CA VAL A 67 8.24 -7.95 2.34
C VAL A 67 9.34 -8.84 2.90
N GLU A 68 10.49 -8.24 3.20
CA GLU A 68 11.62 -8.94 3.83
C GLU A 68 11.53 -8.96 5.36
N SER A 69 11.06 -7.88 5.97
CA SER A 69 11.00 -7.74 7.44
C SER A 69 9.96 -6.71 7.86
N ALA A 70 9.16 -7.05 8.88
CA ALA A 70 8.23 -6.12 9.51
C ALA A 70 8.94 -4.97 10.23
N ALA A 71 10.21 -5.13 10.63
CA ALA A 71 10.97 -4.12 11.36
C ALA A 71 11.33 -2.90 10.49
N GLU A 72 11.35 -3.07 9.16
CA GLU A 72 11.66 -1.99 8.23
C GLU A 72 10.41 -1.17 7.85
N ILE A 73 9.21 -1.66 8.17
CA ILE A 73 7.96 -1.00 7.78
C ILE A 73 7.80 0.31 8.57
N LYS A 74 7.76 1.42 7.84
CA LYS A 74 7.58 2.78 8.36
C LYS A 74 7.11 3.71 7.24
N LEU A 75 6.56 4.86 7.60
CA LEU A 75 6.16 5.86 6.60
C LEU A 75 7.39 6.42 5.87
N ASN A 76 7.52 6.17 4.57
CA ASN A 76 8.73 6.49 3.79
C ASN A 76 8.45 7.29 2.51
N SER A 77 7.27 7.91 2.38
CA SER A 77 6.98 8.80 1.25
C SER A 77 6.08 9.96 1.67
N THR A 78 6.31 11.12 1.05
CA THR A 78 5.45 12.31 1.17
C THR A 78 4.50 12.48 -0.01
N LYS A 79 4.73 11.75 -1.11
CA LYS A 79 3.97 11.82 -2.37
C LYS A 79 2.46 12.01 -2.21
N PRO A 80 1.73 11.18 -1.44
CA PRO A 80 0.28 11.35 -1.32
C PRO A 80 -0.15 12.68 -0.66
N PHE A 81 0.68 13.20 0.27
CA PHE A 81 0.42 14.47 0.93
C PHE A 81 0.80 15.65 0.04
N ASP A 82 1.87 15.50 -0.74
CA ASP A 82 2.32 16.51 -1.70
C ASP A 82 1.30 16.66 -2.83
N GLU A 83 0.81 15.56 -3.41
CA GLU A 83 -0.27 15.56 -4.42
C GLU A 83 -1.57 16.20 -3.87
N PHE A 84 -1.92 15.90 -2.61
CA PHE A 84 -3.08 16.51 -1.97
C PHE A 84 -2.92 18.03 -1.81
N ASN A 85 -1.76 18.49 -1.33
CA ASN A 85 -1.48 19.90 -1.16
C ASN A 85 -1.36 20.65 -2.49
N GLU A 86 -0.82 20.01 -3.53
CA GLU A 86 -0.77 20.55 -4.89
C GLU A 86 -2.19 20.88 -5.39
N ALA A 87 -3.11 19.91 -5.30
CA ALA A 87 -4.50 20.14 -5.69
C ALA A 87 -5.20 21.19 -4.81
N LYS A 88 -4.93 21.17 -3.49
CA LYS A 88 -5.49 22.13 -2.54
C LYS A 88 -5.03 23.56 -2.82
N ALA A 89 -3.78 23.76 -3.24
CA ALA A 89 -3.25 25.07 -3.63
C ALA A 89 -3.98 25.66 -4.86
N LEU A 90 -4.58 24.81 -5.68
CA LEU A 90 -5.44 25.18 -6.81
C LEU A 90 -6.92 25.37 -6.41
N GLY A 91 -7.25 25.25 -5.11
CA GLY A 91 -8.62 25.33 -4.62
C GLY A 91 -9.46 24.08 -4.88
N ILE A 92 -8.81 22.93 -5.14
CA ILE A 92 -9.48 21.67 -5.43
C ILE A 92 -9.35 20.74 -4.23
N ASP A 93 -10.46 20.50 -3.53
CA ASP A 93 -10.52 19.48 -2.49
C ASP A 93 -10.59 18.09 -3.12
N THR A 94 -9.55 17.29 -2.88
CA THR A 94 -9.44 15.93 -3.41
C THR A 94 -9.74 14.89 -2.34
N LYS A 95 -10.06 13.67 -2.80
CA LYS A 95 -10.16 12.46 -1.98
C LYS A 95 -8.95 11.58 -2.30
N PRO A 96 -7.89 11.59 -1.46
CA PRO A 96 -6.78 10.67 -1.59
C PRO A 96 -7.24 9.20 -1.63
N VAL A 97 -6.60 8.40 -2.47
CA VAL A 97 -6.91 6.99 -2.69
C VAL A 97 -5.66 6.15 -2.46
N PHE A 98 -5.79 5.06 -1.71
CA PHE A 98 -4.73 4.10 -1.44
C PHE A 98 -5.23 2.69 -1.67
N ILE A 99 -4.33 1.77 -2.02
CA ILE A 99 -4.58 0.35 -1.78
C ILE A 99 -4.74 0.17 -0.28
N GLY A 100 -5.76 -0.57 0.14
CA GLY A 100 -6.03 -0.83 1.54
C GLY A 100 -5.04 -1.82 2.15
N PRO A 101 -4.82 -1.76 3.48
CA PRO A 101 -3.84 -2.59 4.18
C PRO A 101 -4.11 -4.10 4.05
N TYR A 102 -5.38 -4.53 3.98
CA TYR A 102 -5.71 -5.96 3.90
C TYR A 102 -5.36 -6.50 2.51
N THR A 103 -5.78 -5.81 1.46
CA THR A 103 -5.41 -6.12 0.07
C THR A 103 -3.90 -6.05 -0.12
N PHE A 104 -3.23 -5.07 0.46
CA PHE A 104 -1.77 -4.96 0.42
C PHE A 104 -1.11 -6.23 0.96
N LEU A 105 -1.48 -6.65 2.17
CA LEU A 105 -0.91 -7.83 2.83
C LEU A 105 -1.23 -9.14 2.08
N LYS A 106 -2.46 -9.31 1.55
CA LYS A 106 -2.83 -10.53 0.82
C LYS A 106 -2.17 -10.63 -0.57
N LEU A 107 -1.82 -9.51 -1.20
CA LEU A 107 -1.17 -9.48 -2.52
C LEU A 107 0.37 -9.42 -2.44
N ALA A 108 0.94 -8.93 -1.34
CA ALA A 108 2.38 -8.96 -1.11
C ALA A 108 2.91 -10.40 -0.92
N ARG A 109 4.21 -10.59 -1.14
CA ARG A 109 4.88 -11.88 -1.06
C ARG A 109 6.21 -11.75 -0.32
N THR A 110 6.80 -12.86 0.09
CA THR A 110 8.21 -12.91 0.49
C THR A 110 9.11 -12.75 -0.74
N PRO A 111 10.42 -12.46 -0.57
CA PRO A 111 11.37 -12.50 -1.67
C PRO A 111 11.41 -13.83 -2.42
N GLU A 112 11.08 -14.93 -1.74
CA GLU A 112 10.98 -16.29 -2.30
C GLU A 112 9.64 -16.54 -3.02
N ALA A 113 8.84 -15.49 -3.26
CA ALA A 113 7.54 -15.51 -3.92
C ALA A 113 6.44 -16.33 -3.22
N THR A 114 6.56 -16.55 -1.91
CA THR A 114 5.55 -17.23 -1.09
C THR A 114 4.63 -16.23 -0.38
N GLU A 115 3.48 -16.70 0.09
CA GLU A 115 2.57 -15.88 0.90
C GLU A 115 3.23 -15.45 2.21
N LEU A 116 2.82 -14.28 2.71
CA LEU A 116 3.33 -13.74 3.95
C LEU A 116 2.72 -14.49 5.13
N GLU A 117 3.56 -14.82 6.12
CA GLU A 117 3.06 -15.16 7.45
C GLU A 117 2.59 -13.88 8.15
N LEU A 118 1.27 -13.75 8.31
CA LEU A 118 0.65 -12.54 8.85
C LEU A 118 0.65 -12.55 10.39
N ASP A 119 1.85 -12.48 10.96
CA ASP A 119 2.02 -12.39 12.41
C ASP A 119 1.57 -11.02 12.98
N LYS A 120 1.47 -10.96 14.31
CA LYS A 120 1.05 -9.72 15.00
C LYS A 120 2.01 -8.56 14.77
N GLY A 121 3.30 -8.81 14.55
CA GLY A 121 4.29 -7.76 14.31
C GLY A 121 4.07 -7.09 12.97
N LEU A 122 3.96 -7.88 11.90
CA LEU A 122 3.71 -7.39 10.54
C LEU A 122 2.38 -6.63 10.44
N VAL A 123 1.30 -7.22 10.96
CA VAL A 123 -0.03 -6.59 10.96
C VAL A 123 -0.01 -5.26 11.71
N ASN A 124 0.66 -5.21 12.87
CA ASN A 124 0.77 -3.97 13.64
C ASN A 124 1.62 -2.90 12.96
N ALA A 125 2.70 -3.29 12.28
CA ALA A 125 3.59 -2.35 11.59
C ALA A 125 2.88 -1.70 10.40
N VAL A 126 2.20 -2.50 9.56
CA VAL A 126 1.40 -1.97 8.45
C VAL A 126 0.29 -1.06 8.96
N ALA A 127 -0.50 -1.51 9.94
CA ALA A 127 -1.59 -0.70 10.49
C ALA A 127 -1.10 0.61 11.15
N ALA A 128 0.12 0.63 11.71
CA ALA A 128 0.71 1.85 12.26
C ALA A 128 0.96 2.90 11.17
N VAL A 129 1.54 2.50 10.02
CA VAL A 129 1.78 3.43 8.92
C VAL A 129 0.47 3.98 8.36
N TYR A 130 -0.56 3.15 8.17
CA TYR A 130 -1.87 3.65 7.71
C TYR A 130 -2.53 4.58 8.73
N ALA A 131 -2.36 4.32 10.04
CA ALA A 131 -2.83 5.23 11.08
C ALA A 131 -2.11 6.60 11.00
N GLU A 132 -0.79 6.60 10.81
CA GLU A 132 -0.02 7.83 10.57
C GLU A 132 -0.46 8.57 9.31
N VAL A 133 -0.76 7.85 8.23
CA VAL A 133 -1.28 8.43 6.97
C VAL A 133 -2.61 9.14 7.21
N LEU A 134 -3.55 8.50 7.91
CA LEU A 134 -4.83 9.14 8.21
C LEU A 134 -4.68 10.35 9.16
N ALA A 135 -3.80 10.26 10.15
CA ALA A 135 -3.51 11.39 11.04
C ALA A 135 -2.94 12.59 10.26
N LYS A 136 -2.00 12.36 9.34
CA LYS A 136 -1.46 13.41 8.46
C LYS A 136 -2.53 14.03 7.56
N PHE A 137 -3.41 13.22 6.96
CA PHE A 137 -4.51 13.78 6.17
C PHE A 137 -5.51 14.57 7.00
N ASN A 138 -5.75 14.17 8.25
CA ASN A 138 -6.55 14.95 9.17
C ASN A 138 -5.91 16.32 9.46
N GLU A 139 -4.60 16.36 9.68
CA GLU A 139 -3.84 17.62 9.87
C GLU A 139 -3.88 18.52 8.63
N LEU A 140 -3.77 17.93 7.44
CA LEU A 140 -3.89 18.64 6.16
C LEU A 140 -5.32 19.08 5.84
N GLY A 141 -6.31 18.65 6.62
CA GLY A 141 -7.72 19.02 6.46
C GLY A 141 -8.43 18.28 5.34
N ALA A 142 -7.98 17.07 4.98
CA ALA A 142 -8.71 16.24 4.02
C ALA A 142 -10.07 15.81 4.60
N ALA A 143 -11.14 15.98 3.83
CA ALA A 143 -12.47 15.55 4.26
C ALA A 143 -12.66 14.03 4.17
N TRP A 144 -12.05 13.41 3.16
CA TRP A 144 -12.19 12.00 2.84
C TRP A 144 -10.84 11.38 2.51
N VAL A 145 -10.67 10.12 2.89
CA VAL A 145 -9.64 9.21 2.35
C VAL A 145 -10.34 7.93 1.91
N GLN A 146 -9.97 7.41 0.74
CA GLN A 146 -10.45 6.14 0.22
C GLN A 146 -9.37 5.05 0.39
N LEU A 147 -9.78 3.91 0.94
CA LEU A 147 -8.97 2.70 1.01
C LEU A 147 -9.61 1.62 0.14
N ASP A 148 -8.91 1.23 -0.91
CA ASP A 148 -9.35 0.24 -1.89
C ASP A 148 -9.04 -1.18 -1.38
N GLU A 149 -10.08 -1.95 -1.08
CA GLU A 149 -9.99 -3.32 -0.58
C GLU A 149 -10.60 -4.37 -1.54
N PRO A 150 -10.15 -4.45 -2.81
CA PRO A 150 -10.70 -5.42 -3.75
C PRO A 150 -10.41 -6.87 -3.39
N TYR A 151 -9.43 -7.17 -2.52
CA TYR A 151 -9.22 -8.56 -2.08
C TYR A 151 -10.42 -9.12 -1.28
N LEU A 152 -11.30 -8.24 -0.75
CA LEU A 152 -12.52 -8.66 -0.07
C LEU A 152 -13.52 -9.36 -1.00
N VAL A 153 -13.42 -9.21 -2.33
CA VAL A 153 -14.33 -9.87 -3.27
C VAL A 153 -13.91 -11.30 -3.63
N LEU A 154 -12.77 -11.76 -3.12
CA LEU A 154 -12.29 -13.14 -3.28
C LEU A 154 -12.79 -14.00 -2.12
N ASP A 155 -12.86 -15.32 -2.34
CA ASP A 155 -13.21 -16.28 -1.29
C ASP A 155 -12.34 -16.09 -0.04
N LYS A 156 -12.95 -16.12 1.14
CA LYS A 156 -12.26 -15.85 2.40
C LYS A 156 -11.73 -17.12 3.04
N GLU A 157 -10.52 -17.01 3.55
CA GLU A 157 -9.89 -18.06 4.35
C GLU A 157 -10.16 -17.85 5.84
N PRO A 158 -10.08 -18.92 6.66
CA PRO A 158 -10.16 -18.79 8.10
C PRO A 158 -9.19 -17.72 8.64
N GLY A 159 -9.72 -16.74 9.37
CA GLY A 159 -8.94 -15.63 9.94
C GLY A 159 -8.91 -14.35 9.11
N ASP A 160 -9.31 -14.36 7.83
CA ASP A 160 -9.30 -13.16 6.98
C ASP A 160 -10.15 -12.01 7.55
N VAL A 161 -11.36 -12.32 8.04
CA VAL A 161 -12.26 -11.33 8.65
C VAL A 161 -11.66 -10.72 9.91
N GLU A 162 -10.98 -11.54 10.71
CA GLU A 162 -10.36 -11.08 11.96
C GLU A 162 -9.11 -10.23 11.69
N LEU A 163 -8.31 -10.62 10.70
CA LEU A 163 -7.21 -9.81 10.19
C LEU A 163 -7.69 -8.42 9.75
N PHE A 164 -8.75 -8.38 8.93
CA PHE A 164 -9.34 -7.14 8.45
C PHE A 164 -9.81 -6.27 9.62
N LYS A 165 -10.59 -6.83 10.55
CA LYS A 165 -11.05 -6.11 11.76
C LYS A 165 -9.87 -5.58 12.59
N THR A 166 -8.82 -6.37 12.77
CA THR A 166 -7.62 -5.98 13.52
C THR A 166 -6.93 -4.77 12.89
N LEU A 167 -6.70 -4.81 11.57
CA LEU A 167 -6.11 -3.70 10.83
C LEU A 167 -6.94 -2.42 10.98
N TYR A 168 -8.23 -2.50 10.65
CA TYR A 168 -9.09 -1.32 10.59
C TYR A 168 -9.43 -0.75 11.96
N THR A 169 -9.51 -1.58 13.02
CA THR A 169 -9.69 -1.07 14.39
C THR A 169 -8.56 -0.12 14.77
N LYS A 170 -7.30 -0.50 14.48
CA LYS A 170 -6.14 0.34 14.76
C LYS A 170 -6.10 1.57 13.86
N ILE A 171 -6.31 1.41 12.56
CA ILE A 171 -6.23 2.50 11.58
C ILE A 171 -7.29 3.58 11.84
N LEU A 172 -8.55 3.17 12.03
CA LEU A 172 -9.65 4.11 12.21
C LEU A 172 -9.58 4.86 13.54
N SER A 173 -8.84 4.36 14.53
CA SER A 173 -8.61 5.06 15.79
C SER A 173 -7.83 6.38 15.61
N ALA A 174 -7.02 6.50 14.55
CA ALA A 174 -6.21 7.67 14.25
C ALA A 174 -6.82 8.63 13.22
N LYS A 175 -8.00 8.32 12.67
CA LYS A 175 -8.58 9.05 11.54
C LYS A 175 -8.98 10.50 11.86
N GLY A 176 -9.16 10.84 13.14
CA GLY A 176 -9.72 12.12 13.57
C GLY A 176 -11.07 12.41 12.88
N ASN A 177 -11.15 13.56 12.21
CA ASN A 177 -12.32 14.03 11.50
C ASN A 177 -12.42 13.50 10.06
N VAL A 178 -11.36 12.87 9.54
CA VAL A 178 -11.35 12.28 8.20
C VAL A 178 -12.43 11.20 8.13
N LYS A 179 -13.22 11.26 7.06
CA LYS A 179 -14.14 10.17 6.69
C LYS A 179 -13.37 9.16 5.85
N VAL A 180 -13.43 7.90 6.26
CA VAL A 180 -12.76 6.81 5.53
C VAL A 180 -13.81 6.11 4.69
N LEU A 181 -13.61 6.12 3.38
CA LEU A 181 -14.42 5.37 2.42
C LEU A 181 -13.71 4.07 2.10
N LEU A 182 -14.31 2.95 2.47
CA LEU A 182 -13.84 1.64 2.06
C LEU A 182 -14.49 1.28 0.73
N ASN A 183 -13.66 0.94 -0.26
CA ASN A 183 -14.13 0.69 -1.61
C ASN A 183 -13.76 -0.72 -2.08
N THR A 184 -14.72 -1.42 -2.67
CA THR A 184 -14.54 -2.77 -3.23
C THR A 184 -15.03 -2.80 -4.67
N TYR A 185 -14.45 -3.66 -5.50
CA TYR A 185 -14.79 -3.75 -6.91
C TYR A 185 -14.40 -5.11 -7.48
N PHE A 186 -14.88 -5.41 -8.70
CA PHE A 186 -14.67 -6.67 -9.45
C PHE A 186 -15.41 -7.93 -8.95
N GLY A 187 -16.18 -7.83 -7.87
CA GLY A 187 -16.99 -8.95 -7.37
C GLY A 187 -17.91 -8.56 -6.21
N HIS A 188 -18.47 -9.55 -5.52
CA HIS A 188 -19.38 -9.37 -4.38
C HIS A 188 -18.68 -9.76 -3.06
N ILE A 189 -19.10 -9.15 -1.96
CA ILE A 189 -18.54 -9.33 -0.60
C ILE A 189 -19.39 -10.25 0.29
N ALA A 190 -20.06 -11.25 -0.28
CA ALA A 190 -21.11 -12.00 0.43
C ALA A 190 -20.55 -12.74 1.65
N ASP A 191 -19.33 -13.26 1.51
CA ASP A 191 -18.64 -14.05 2.51
C ASP A 191 -18.20 -13.24 3.75
N VAL A 192 -18.23 -11.91 3.68
CA VAL A 192 -17.78 -11.00 4.76
C VAL A 192 -18.89 -10.11 5.31
N TYR A 193 -20.13 -10.30 4.86
CA TYR A 193 -21.25 -9.43 5.22
C TYR A 193 -22.40 -10.25 5.81
N GLU A 194 -22.80 -9.92 7.04
CA GLU A 194 -24.03 -10.43 7.66
C GLU A 194 -25.14 -9.40 7.46
N THR A 195 -26.28 -9.82 6.90
CA THR A 195 -27.49 -9.00 6.70
C THR A 195 -28.38 -8.97 7.93
#